data_AF-A0A3M1A742-F1
#
_entry.id   AF-A0A3M1A742-F1
#
_cell.length_a   1.000
_cell.length_b   1.000
_cell.length_c   1.000
_cell.angle_alpha   90.00
_cell.angle_beta   90.00
_cell.angle_gamma   90.00
#
_symmetry.space_group_name_H-M   'P 1'
#
loop_
_entity.id
_entity.type
_entity.pdbx_description
1 polymer ?
#
loop_
_entity_poly.entity_id
_entity_poly.type
_entity_poly.pdbx_seq_one_letter_code
_entity_poly.pdbx_strand_id
1 'polypeptide(L)'
;MTFGPYDFRAPQLRLSLENGLMRLDEFRAGLFGGDVTALGSLDARAAPTLSVALDLAGGELADLLQSFAGLRFASGTSNVSARFTATGESPAAMAATLDGRASLSARDGVLHGIDLEALSLRLGSLRQPGGIAALFRTTLASGDTPFSRLSVTAVARKGVIESDDIRLVHAAGDFTGRLTLSLADWRVRGDGLFRFADHPDAPPIGFVVAGSLARPHVELATDALGQWLMRQILARAYQPIAPSRGALGVPDIVGEDAAGEKGKTPPQPALEDVPGAILDRFLGFMRDKTKPARKPDEGGG
;
A
#
# COMPACT_ATOMS: atom_id res chain seq x y z
N MET A 1 1.16 27.68 -21.63
CA MET A 1 2.62 27.73 -21.89
C MET A 1 3.13 26.35 -21.61
N THR A 2 3.81 25.72 -22.55
CA THR A 2 4.36 24.38 -22.35
C THR A 2 5.83 24.48 -21.95
N PHE A 3 6.23 23.70 -20.95
CA PHE A 3 7.63 23.52 -20.57
C PHE A 3 7.87 22.05 -20.32
N GLY A 4 8.58 21.38 -21.22
CA GLY A 4 8.70 19.91 -21.20
C GLY A 4 7.32 19.24 -21.24
N PRO A 5 7.02 18.27 -20.35
CA PRO A 5 5.72 17.59 -20.30
C PRO A 5 4.63 18.43 -19.61
N TYR A 6 4.94 19.62 -19.09
CA TYR A 6 4.02 20.41 -18.29
C TYR A 6 3.30 21.46 -19.14
N ASP A 7 1.97 21.47 -19.09
CA ASP A 7 1.14 22.52 -19.67
C ASP A 7 0.64 23.45 -18.57
N PHE A 8 1.25 24.63 -18.48
CA PHE A 8 0.90 25.67 -17.52
C PHE A 8 -0.19 26.58 -18.11
N ARG A 9 -1.34 26.64 -17.43
CA ARG A 9 -2.46 27.52 -17.79
C ARG A 9 -2.30 28.89 -17.10
N ALA A 10 -2.41 29.96 -17.89
CA ALA A 10 -2.32 31.35 -17.42
C ALA A 10 -1.14 31.63 -16.45
N PRO A 11 0.12 31.27 -16.80
CA PRO A 11 1.24 31.42 -15.88
C PRO A 11 1.55 32.89 -15.61
N GLN A 12 1.81 33.19 -14.35
CA GLN A 12 2.34 34.46 -13.86
C GLN A 12 3.68 34.17 -13.18
N LEU A 13 4.70 34.94 -13.54
CA LEU A 13 6.08 34.72 -13.13
C LEU A 13 6.76 36.06 -12.84
N ARG A 14 7.39 36.17 -11.68
CA ARG A 14 8.36 37.22 -11.36
C ARG A 14 9.69 36.58 -10.99
N LEU A 15 10.67 36.81 -11.85
CA LEU A 15 12.02 36.27 -11.74
C LEU A 15 13.03 37.41 -11.76
N SER A 16 14.01 37.37 -10.85
CA SER A 16 15.17 38.27 -10.84
C SER A 16 16.45 37.46 -10.92
N LEU A 17 17.47 38.03 -11.57
CA LEU A 17 18.81 37.43 -11.69
C LEU A 17 19.83 38.54 -11.50
N GLU A 18 20.57 38.48 -10.38
CA GLU A 18 21.56 39.48 -10.03
C GLU A 18 22.79 38.80 -9.43
N ASN A 19 23.97 39.10 -9.97
CA ASN A 19 25.26 38.64 -9.43
C ASN A 19 25.34 37.13 -9.14
N GLY A 20 24.77 36.30 -10.02
CA GLY A 20 24.75 34.84 -9.85
C GLY A 20 23.70 34.29 -8.88
N LEU A 21 22.82 35.15 -8.35
CA LEU A 21 21.63 34.75 -7.59
C LEU A 21 20.38 34.92 -8.46
N MET A 22 19.73 33.81 -8.78
CA MET A 22 18.40 33.79 -9.38
C MET A 22 17.36 33.68 -8.27
N ARG A 23 16.28 34.47 -8.34
CA ARG A 23 15.13 34.37 -7.45
C ARG A 23 13.84 34.25 -8.23
N LEU A 24 12.99 33.34 -7.78
CA LEU A 24 11.61 33.18 -8.18
C LEU A 24 10.75 33.77 -7.06
N ASP A 25 10.44 35.07 -7.18
CA ASP A 25 9.71 35.82 -6.14
C ASP A 25 8.19 35.68 -6.29
N GLU A 26 7.72 35.18 -7.43
CA GLU A 26 6.33 34.79 -7.64
C GLU A 26 6.23 33.81 -8.81
N PHE A 27 5.57 32.68 -8.59
CA PHE A 27 5.08 31.82 -9.66
C PHE A 27 3.68 31.36 -9.32
N ARG A 28 2.75 31.51 -10.26
CA ARG A 28 1.38 31.00 -10.18
C ARG A 28 0.93 30.51 -11.55
N ALA A 29 0.30 29.35 -11.60
CA ALA A 29 -0.26 28.83 -12.83
C ALA A 29 -1.32 27.78 -12.52
N GLY A 30 -2.17 27.45 -13.50
CA GLY A 30 -2.89 26.18 -13.47
C GLY A 30 -1.98 25.04 -13.92
N LEU A 31 -1.92 23.94 -13.17
CA LEU A 31 -1.16 22.73 -13.50
C LEU A 31 -1.89 21.49 -12.97
N PHE A 32 -1.90 20.40 -13.77
CA PHE A 32 -2.59 19.15 -13.41
C PHE A 32 -4.06 19.34 -13.03
N GLY A 33 -4.76 20.26 -13.70
CA GLY A 33 -6.15 20.60 -13.36
C GLY A 33 -6.34 21.51 -12.14
N GLY A 34 -5.34 21.65 -11.27
CA GLY A 34 -5.34 22.51 -10.09
C GLY A 34 -4.57 23.81 -10.26
N ASP A 35 -4.35 24.51 -9.15
CA ASP A 35 -3.58 25.75 -9.06
C ASP A 35 -2.25 25.50 -8.35
N VAL A 36 -1.14 25.81 -9.03
CA VAL A 36 0.22 25.72 -8.47
C VAL A 36 0.75 27.11 -8.14
N THR A 37 1.40 27.22 -7.00
CA THR A 37 2.24 28.36 -6.63
C THR A 37 3.63 27.89 -6.29
N ALA A 38 4.65 28.68 -6.63
CA ALA A 38 6.01 28.36 -6.26
C ALA A 38 6.84 29.62 -5.97
N LEU A 39 7.83 29.43 -5.09
CA LEU A 39 8.90 30.36 -4.80
C LEU A 39 10.22 29.59 -4.84
N GLY A 40 11.31 30.28 -5.12
CA GLY A 40 12.60 29.62 -5.10
C GLY A 40 13.78 30.54 -5.30
N SER A 41 14.97 29.98 -5.16
CA SER A 41 16.22 30.66 -5.45
C SER A 41 17.28 29.68 -5.88
N LEU A 42 18.14 30.10 -6.79
CA LEU A 42 19.36 29.40 -7.16
C LEU A 42 20.55 30.35 -6.99
N ASP A 43 21.41 30.05 -6.02
CA ASP A 43 22.63 30.80 -5.75
C ASP A 43 23.83 30.06 -6.33
N ALA A 44 24.42 30.61 -7.39
CA ALA A 44 25.58 30.05 -8.10
C ALA A 44 26.90 30.77 -7.78
N ARG A 45 26.94 31.62 -6.73
CA ARG A 45 28.16 32.36 -6.34
C ARG A 45 29.21 31.48 -5.67
N ALA A 46 28.80 30.33 -5.16
CA ALA A 46 29.63 29.28 -4.59
C ALA A 46 29.16 27.92 -5.13
N ALA A 47 29.30 26.84 -4.36
CA ALA A 47 28.64 25.58 -4.67
C ALA A 47 27.13 25.83 -4.90
N PRO A 48 26.58 25.53 -6.09
CA PRO A 48 25.23 25.97 -6.45
C PRO A 48 24.20 25.45 -5.47
N THR A 49 23.42 26.35 -4.87
CA THR A 49 22.42 26.02 -3.86
C THR A 49 21.04 26.41 -4.35
N LEU A 50 20.14 25.42 -4.39
CA LEU A 50 18.75 25.53 -4.79
C LEU A 50 17.86 25.51 -3.54
N SER A 51 16.90 26.43 -3.49
CA SER A 51 15.79 26.41 -2.53
C SER A 51 14.47 26.49 -3.30
N VAL A 52 13.51 25.65 -2.96
CA VAL A 52 12.18 25.62 -3.61
C VAL A 52 11.11 25.47 -2.54
N ALA A 53 10.06 26.28 -2.66
CA ALA A 53 8.78 26.08 -2.00
C ALA A 53 7.70 25.97 -3.08
N LEU A 54 6.90 24.92 -3.04
CA LEU A 54 5.84 24.65 -3.99
C LEU A 54 4.58 24.24 -3.24
N ASP A 55 3.44 24.80 -3.65
CA ASP A 55 2.13 24.41 -3.19
C ASP A 55 1.23 24.18 -4.41
N LEU A 56 0.58 23.01 -4.48
CA LEU A 56 -0.43 22.68 -5.47
C LEU A 56 -1.74 22.42 -4.75
N ALA A 57 -2.80 23.10 -5.18
CA ALA A 57 -4.14 22.93 -4.66
C ALA A 57 -5.07 22.35 -5.74
N GLY A 58 -5.80 21.29 -5.38
CA GLY A 58 -6.82 20.68 -6.24
C GLY A 58 -6.29 20.06 -7.54
N GLY A 59 -5.06 19.54 -7.55
CA GLY A 59 -4.48 18.87 -8.71
C GLY A 59 -4.95 17.42 -8.86
N GLU A 60 -4.91 16.88 -10.08
CA GLU A 60 -5.21 15.49 -10.38
C GLU A 60 -4.06 14.57 -9.93
N LEU A 61 -4.36 13.65 -9.00
CA LEU A 61 -3.38 12.73 -8.43
C LEU A 61 -2.72 11.84 -9.51
N ALA A 62 -3.51 11.40 -10.50
CA ALA A 62 -2.98 10.54 -11.56
C ALA A 62 -1.90 11.24 -12.39
N ASP A 63 -2.07 12.53 -12.68
CA ASP A 63 -1.09 13.29 -13.46
C ASP A 63 0.17 13.61 -12.64
N LEU A 64 0.01 13.85 -11.34
CA LEU A 64 1.15 14.00 -10.41
C LEU A 64 2.00 12.74 -10.33
N LEU A 65 1.37 11.58 -10.12
CA LEU A 65 2.07 10.30 -10.05
C LEU A 65 2.72 9.94 -11.38
N GLN A 66 2.06 10.26 -12.51
CA GLN A 66 2.62 10.06 -13.83
C GLN A 66 3.85 10.93 -14.04
N SER A 67 3.81 12.19 -13.59
CA SER A 67 4.91 13.13 -13.73
C SER A 67 6.11 12.77 -12.85
N PHE A 68 5.87 12.29 -11.63
CA PHE A 68 6.93 12.02 -10.66
C PHE A 68 7.52 10.61 -10.80
N ALA A 69 6.68 9.60 -10.92
CA ALA A 69 7.08 8.19 -10.89
C ALA A 69 6.85 7.48 -12.23
N GLY A 70 6.17 8.11 -13.19
CA GLY A 70 5.77 7.44 -14.43
C GLY A 70 4.62 6.45 -14.25
N LEU A 71 3.85 6.57 -13.15
CA LEU A 71 2.83 5.61 -12.75
C LEU A 71 1.45 6.27 -12.65
N ARG A 72 0.38 5.50 -12.96
CA ARG A 72 -1.03 5.90 -12.78
C ARG A 72 -1.80 4.89 -11.93
N PHE A 73 -1.26 4.57 -10.75
CA PHE A 73 -1.90 3.61 -9.85
C PHE A 73 -2.98 4.24 -8.96
N ALA A 74 -3.10 5.57 -8.94
CA ALA A 74 -4.14 6.26 -8.20
C ALA A 74 -4.61 7.52 -8.93
N SER A 75 -5.88 7.87 -8.74
CA SER A 75 -6.52 9.10 -9.22
C SER A 75 -7.29 9.79 -8.09
N GLY A 76 -7.68 11.05 -8.30
CA GLY A 76 -8.46 11.83 -7.33
C GLY A 76 -7.96 13.27 -7.17
N THR A 77 -8.68 14.06 -6.37
CA THR A 77 -8.29 15.45 -6.10
C THR A 77 -7.22 15.50 -5.03
N SER A 78 -6.11 16.17 -5.31
CA SER A 78 -4.94 16.21 -4.43
C SER A 78 -4.44 17.62 -4.13
N ASN A 79 -3.81 17.76 -2.97
CA ASN A 79 -3.02 18.92 -2.60
C ASN A 79 -1.60 18.47 -2.23
N VAL A 80 -0.61 19.23 -2.65
CA VAL A 80 0.81 18.98 -2.38
C VAL A 80 1.44 20.23 -1.80
N SER A 81 2.28 20.07 -0.77
CA SER A 81 3.13 21.13 -0.27
C SER A 81 4.55 20.59 -0.15
N ALA A 82 5.54 21.30 -0.69
CA ALA A 82 6.93 20.86 -0.72
C ALA A 82 7.87 22.02 -0.44
N ARG A 83 8.84 21.81 0.45
CA ARG A 83 9.89 22.77 0.80
C ARG A 83 11.21 22.03 0.83
N PHE A 84 12.08 22.33 -0.13
CA PHE A 84 13.34 21.64 -0.33
C PHE A 84 14.51 22.59 -0.51
N THR A 85 15.68 22.13 -0.08
CA THR A 85 16.97 22.73 -0.35
C THR A 85 17.91 21.67 -0.91
N ALA A 86 18.81 22.04 -1.79
CA ALA A 86 19.83 21.15 -2.34
C ALA A 86 21.07 21.95 -2.72
N THR A 87 22.23 21.30 -2.69
CA THR A 87 23.50 21.90 -3.11
C THR A 87 24.24 20.95 -4.05
N GLY A 88 24.68 21.43 -5.21
CA GLY A 88 25.45 20.59 -6.13
C GLY A 88 25.64 21.23 -7.50
N GLU A 89 26.71 20.84 -8.19
CA GLU A 89 27.06 21.35 -9.52
C GLU A 89 26.29 20.67 -10.67
N SER A 90 25.46 19.67 -10.35
CA SER A 90 24.62 18.97 -11.31
C SER A 90 23.27 18.60 -10.69
N PRO A 91 22.24 18.33 -11.49
CA PRO A 91 20.95 17.84 -10.98
C PRO A 91 21.09 16.56 -10.15
N ALA A 92 22.01 15.65 -10.53
CA ALA A 92 22.27 14.44 -9.75
C ALA A 92 22.92 14.76 -8.39
N ALA A 93 23.86 15.71 -8.34
CA ALA A 93 24.46 16.15 -7.07
C ALA A 93 23.44 16.86 -6.17
N MET A 94 22.57 17.69 -6.74
CA MET A 94 21.46 18.31 -6.00
C MET A 94 20.46 17.27 -5.48
N ALA A 95 20.13 16.25 -6.28
CA ALA A 95 19.25 15.16 -5.83
C ALA A 95 19.87 14.41 -4.65
N ALA A 96 21.18 14.16 -4.68
CA ALA A 96 21.92 13.48 -3.60
C ALA A 96 22.07 14.32 -2.32
N THR A 97 21.89 15.63 -2.38
CA THR A 97 21.95 16.55 -1.23
C THR A 97 20.60 17.13 -0.85
N LEU A 98 19.51 16.61 -1.44
CA LEU A 98 18.18 17.11 -1.19
C LEU A 98 17.81 16.94 0.28
N ASP A 99 17.45 18.05 0.93
CA ASP A 99 16.98 18.13 2.30
C ASP A 99 15.66 18.91 2.33
N GLY A 100 14.72 18.51 3.17
CA GLY A 100 13.46 19.24 3.32
C GLY A 100 12.26 18.37 3.68
N ARG A 101 11.07 18.87 3.39
CA ARG A 101 9.80 18.20 3.71
C ARG A 101 8.78 18.36 2.59
N ALA A 102 7.94 17.36 2.44
CA ALA A 102 6.76 17.42 1.61
C ALA A 102 5.55 16.81 2.31
N SER A 103 4.36 17.19 1.87
CA SER A 103 3.11 16.55 2.21
C SER A 103 2.24 16.40 0.96
N LEU A 104 1.47 15.32 0.95
CA LEU A 104 0.46 15.05 -0.05
C LEU A 104 -0.82 14.65 0.68
N SER A 105 -1.93 15.24 0.26
CA SER A 105 -3.26 14.79 0.63
C SER A 105 -4.06 14.57 -0.64
N ALA A 106 -4.87 13.51 -0.67
CA ALA A 106 -5.85 13.32 -1.74
C ALA A 106 -7.18 12.85 -1.17
N ARG A 107 -8.25 13.10 -1.93
CA ARG A 107 -9.62 12.73 -1.59
C ARG A 107 -10.40 12.33 -2.83
N ASP A 108 -11.52 11.66 -2.60
CA ASP A 108 -12.48 11.27 -3.64
C ASP A 108 -11.79 10.58 -4.82
N GLY A 109 -10.93 9.61 -4.49
CA GLY A 109 -10.00 9.01 -5.42
C GLY A 109 -10.21 7.52 -5.62
N VAL A 110 -9.46 6.95 -6.55
CA VAL A 110 -9.51 5.52 -6.88
C VAL A 110 -8.09 4.97 -6.93
N LEU A 111 -7.85 3.85 -6.23
CA LEU A 111 -6.67 3.02 -6.42
C LEU A 111 -6.94 2.05 -7.57
N HIS A 112 -6.08 2.05 -8.57
CA HIS A 112 -6.18 1.20 -9.74
C HIS A 112 -5.34 -0.08 -9.58
N GLY A 113 -5.86 -1.20 -10.08
CA GLY A 113 -5.20 -2.50 -10.08
C GLY A 113 -5.45 -3.35 -8.82
N ILE A 114 -6.34 -2.92 -7.92
CA ILE A 114 -6.71 -3.66 -6.72
C ILE A 114 -8.21 -3.51 -6.44
N ASP A 115 -8.87 -4.62 -6.07
CA ASP A 115 -10.27 -4.63 -5.63
C ASP A 115 -10.37 -5.11 -4.18
N LEU A 116 -10.26 -4.15 -3.24
CA LEU A 116 -10.32 -4.43 -1.81
C LEU A 116 -11.73 -4.75 -1.33
N GLU A 117 -12.77 -4.27 -2.02
CA GLU A 117 -14.16 -4.56 -1.69
C GLU A 117 -14.49 -6.02 -2.00
N ALA A 118 -14.17 -6.51 -3.21
CA ALA A 118 -14.35 -7.91 -3.56
C ALA A 118 -13.52 -8.83 -2.67
N LEU A 119 -12.32 -8.39 -2.26
CA LEU A 119 -11.49 -9.11 -1.30
C LEU A 119 -12.17 -9.22 0.08
N SER A 120 -12.71 -8.12 0.61
CA SER A 120 -13.43 -8.11 1.89
C SER A 120 -14.68 -9.01 1.85
N LEU A 121 -15.50 -8.89 0.80
CA LEU A 121 -16.72 -9.68 0.64
C LEU A 121 -16.41 -11.18 0.59
N ARG A 122 -15.41 -11.56 -0.21
CA ARG A 122 -15.04 -12.97 -0.37
C ARG A 122 -14.36 -13.53 0.87
N LEU A 123 -13.65 -12.70 1.65
CA LEU A 123 -13.09 -13.13 2.93
C LEU A 123 -14.18 -13.65 3.88
N GLY A 124 -15.36 -13.00 3.89
CA GLY A 124 -16.51 -13.45 4.67
C GLY A 124 -17.23 -14.69 4.13
N SER A 125 -17.21 -14.89 2.80
CA SER A 125 -17.91 -15.99 2.15
C SER A 125 -17.08 -17.27 1.97
N LEU A 126 -15.80 -17.28 2.34
CA LEU A 126 -14.93 -18.44 2.15
C LEU A 126 -15.36 -19.61 3.03
N ARG A 127 -15.76 -20.72 2.38
CA ARG A 127 -16.21 -21.95 3.03
C ARG A 127 -15.30 -23.15 2.79
N GLN A 128 -14.34 -23.07 1.88
CA GLN A 128 -13.50 -24.20 1.49
C GLN A 128 -12.01 -23.80 1.33
N PRO A 129 -11.06 -24.68 1.72
CA PRO A 129 -9.63 -24.39 1.68
C PRO A 129 -9.08 -24.05 0.28
N GLY A 130 -9.63 -24.65 -0.77
CA GLY A 130 -9.22 -24.40 -2.16
C GLY A 130 -9.58 -23.00 -2.69
N GLY A 131 -10.51 -22.29 -2.03
CA GLY A 131 -10.94 -20.95 -2.43
C GLY A 131 -9.94 -19.84 -2.07
N ILE A 132 -8.97 -20.13 -1.18
CA ILE A 132 -8.01 -19.13 -0.67
C ILE A 132 -7.02 -18.72 -1.77
N ALA A 133 -6.49 -19.67 -2.54
CA ALA A 133 -5.60 -19.36 -3.66
C ALA A 133 -6.32 -18.63 -4.80
N ALA A 134 -7.60 -18.95 -5.02
CA ALA A 134 -8.44 -18.26 -6.01
C ALA A 134 -8.80 -16.83 -5.58
N LEU A 135 -9.03 -16.59 -4.29
CA LEU A 135 -9.24 -15.26 -3.69
C LEU A 135 -8.09 -14.34 -4.12
N PHE A 136 -6.87 -14.68 -3.73
CA PHE A 136 -5.72 -13.81 -3.99
C PHE A 136 -5.43 -13.64 -5.49
N ARG A 137 -5.63 -14.68 -6.32
CA ARG A 137 -5.39 -14.58 -7.77
C ARG A 137 -6.37 -13.69 -8.53
N THR A 138 -7.59 -13.49 -8.03
CA THR A 138 -8.65 -12.82 -8.79
C THR A 138 -8.98 -11.43 -8.29
N THR A 139 -8.77 -11.12 -7.01
CA THR A 139 -9.04 -9.79 -6.44
C THR A 139 -7.82 -8.85 -6.45
N LEU A 140 -6.63 -9.37 -6.73
CA LEU A 140 -5.37 -8.61 -6.73
C LEU A 140 -4.74 -8.46 -8.12
N ALA A 141 -5.41 -8.95 -9.17
CA ALA A 141 -4.91 -8.93 -10.55
C ALA A 141 -5.59 -7.84 -11.41
N SER A 142 -6.75 -7.34 -10.98
CA SER A 142 -7.54 -6.35 -11.72
C SER A 142 -8.63 -5.77 -10.81
N GLY A 143 -8.93 -4.48 -10.96
CA GLY A 143 -10.04 -3.82 -10.27
C GLY A 143 -9.66 -2.43 -9.77
N ASP A 144 -10.66 -1.73 -9.25
CA ASP A 144 -10.57 -0.35 -8.78
C ASP A 144 -11.12 -0.28 -7.36
N THR A 145 -10.44 0.46 -6.49
CA THR A 145 -10.79 0.59 -5.07
C THR A 145 -10.97 2.08 -4.72
N PRO A 146 -12.20 2.55 -4.48
CA PRO A 146 -12.48 3.96 -4.24
C PRO A 146 -12.13 4.40 -2.81
N PHE A 147 -11.18 5.31 -2.62
CA PHE A 147 -10.81 5.83 -1.31
C PHE A 147 -11.35 7.23 -1.03
N SER A 148 -11.65 7.50 0.24
CA SER A 148 -12.14 8.81 0.69
C SER A 148 -11.01 9.79 1.02
N ARG A 149 -9.90 9.28 1.55
CA ARG A 149 -8.74 10.10 1.94
C ARG A 149 -7.44 9.33 1.78
N LEU A 150 -6.41 10.01 1.30
CA LEU A 150 -5.01 9.62 1.33
C LEU A 150 -4.21 10.76 1.97
N SER A 151 -3.31 10.44 2.89
CA SER A 151 -2.39 11.40 3.50
C SER A 151 -0.99 10.82 3.60
N VAL A 152 0.00 11.64 3.26
CA VAL A 152 1.43 11.30 3.29
C VAL A 152 2.19 12.54 3.75
N THR A 153 3.09 12.39 4.72
CA THR A 153 4.18 13.35 4.93
C THR A 153 5.51 12.68 4.64
N ALA A 154 6.46 13.46 4.14
CA ALA A 154 7.76 12.98 3.75
C ALA A 154 8.86 13.94 4.20
N VAL A 155 9.99 13.39 4.64
CA VAL A 155 11.18 14.15 5.01
C VAL A 155 12.33 13.69 4.12
N ALA A 156 12.95 14.63 3.43
CA ALA A 156 14.17 14.38 2.66
C ALA A 156 15.38 14.67 3.54
N ARG A 157 16.33 13.74 3.58
CA ARG A 157 17.66 13.93 4.17
C ARG A 157 18.73 13.39 3.24
N LYS A 158 19.61 14.26 2.74
CA LYS A 158 20.73 13.89 1.86
C LYS A 158 20.29 12.95 0.72
N GLY A 159 19.23 13.34 0.01
CA GLY A 159 18.71 12.58 -1.13
C GLY A 159 17.95 11.30 -0.79
N VAL A 160 17.69 11.02 0.49
CA VAL A 160 16.79 9.94 0.93
C VAL A 160 15.50 10.55 1.44
N ILE A 161 14.38 10.23 0.79
CA ILE A 161 13.04 10.67 1.18
C ILE A 161 12.39 9.55 1.98
N GLU A 162 11.94 9.87 3.19
CA GLU A 162 11.27 8.92 4.09
C GLU A 162 9.87 9.42 4.45
N SER A 163 8.91 8.50 4.47
CA SER A 163 7.56 8.70 4.97
C SER A 163 7.21 7.54 5.91
N ASP A 164 6.70 7.86 7.10
CA ASP A 164 6.34 6.89 8.13
C ASP A 164 4.84 6.88 8.46
N ASP A 165 4.05 7.73 7.78
CA ASP A 165 2.67 8.06 8.13
C ASP A 165 1.70 7.96 6.94
N ILE A 166 2.01 7.13 5.94
CA ILE A 166 1.11 6.90 4.81
C ILE A 166 -0.18 6.32 5.36
N ARG A 167 -1.30 7.01 5.12
CA ARG A 167 -2.62 6.55 5.52
C ARG A 167 -3.61 6.70 4.39
N LEU A 168 -4.37 5.64 4.14
CA LEU A 168 -5.47 5.65 3.18
C LEU A 168 -6.73 5.09 3.83
N VAL A 169 -7.83 5.83 3.70
CA VAL A 169 -9.13 5.52 4.30
C VAL A 169 -10.09 5.10 3.20
N HIS A 170 -10.59 3.87 3.31
CA HIS A 170 -11.46 3.22 2.34
C HIS A 170 -12.67 2.57 3.06
N ALA A 171 -13.78 2.36 2.36
CA ALA A 171 -15.00 1.80 2.95
C ALA A 171 -14.78 0.39 3.53
N ALA A 172 -14.07 -0.48 2.81
CA ALA A 172 -13.71 -1.83 3.26
C ALA A 172 -12.59 -1.86 4.32
N GLY A 173 -11.94 -0.75 4.67
CA GLY A 173 -10.83 -0.77 5.63
C GLY A 173 -9.84 0.39 5.54
N ASP A 174 -8.89 0.39 6.47
CA ASP A 174 -7.80 1.37 6.54
C ASP A 174 -6.47 0.74 6.13
N PHE A 175 -5.70 1.50 5.35
CA PHE A 175 -4.30 1.20 5.03
C PHE A 175 -3.37 2.15 5.80
N THR A 176 -2.30 1.59 6.37
CA THR A 176 -1.17 2.34 6.94
C THR A 176 0.13 1.82 6.35
N GLY A 177 1.09 2.69 6.06
CA GLY A 177 2.37 2.26 5.52
C GLY A 177 3.51 3.24 5.71
N ARG A 178 4.69 2.78 5.31
CA ARG A 178 5.96 3.51 5.36
C ARG A 178 6.70 3.31 4.05
N LEU A 179 7.48 4.30 3.65
CA LEU A 179 8.19 4.32 2.39
C LEU A 179 9.52 5.05 2.53
N THR A 180 10.55 4.53 1.89
CA THR A 180 11.83 5.18 1.65
C THR A 180 12.08 5.22 0.15
N LEU A 181 12.45 6.39 -0.37
CA LEU A 181 12.88 6.62 -1.74
C LEU A 181 14.30 7.19 -1.72
N SER A 182 15.25 6.46 -2.30
CA SER A 182 16.60 6.96 -2.58
C SER A 182 16.61 7.62 -3.96
N LEU A 183 16.99 8.90 -4.03
CA LEU A 183 17.06 9.67 -5.28
C LEU A 183 18.35 9.40 -6.06
N ALA A 184 19.37 8.82 -5.43
CA ALA A 184 20.64 8.51 -6.09
C ALA A 184 20.49 7.42 -7.16
N ASP A 185 19.62 6.44 -6.90
CA ASP A 185 19.36 5.29 -7.75
C ASP A 185 17.87 5.09 -8.07
N TRP A 186 17.04 6.07 -7.70
CA TRP A 186 15.59 6.05 -7.87
C TRP A 186 14.95 4.75 -7.37
N ARG A 187 15.38 4.30 -6.18
CA ARG A 187 14.89 3.07 -5.57
C ARG A 187 13.90 3.35 -4.46
N VAL A 188 12.82 2.60 -4.48
CA VAL A 188 11.79 2.62 -3.46
C VAL A 188 11.86 1.34 -2.63
N ARG A 189 11.62 1.48 -1.33
CA ARG A 189 11.38 0.37 -0.39
C ARG A 189 10.30 0.80 0.60
N GLY A 190 9.38 -0.08 0.94
CA GLY A 190 8.35 0.22 1.92
C GLY A 190 7.57 -0.99 2.36
N ASP A 191 6.79 -0.79 3.41
CA ASP A 191 5.86 -1.78 3.94
C ASP A 191 4.53 -1.11 4.29
N GLY A 192 3.45 -1.87 4.23
CA GLY A 192 2.12 -1.41 4.56
C GLY A 192 1.23 -2.52 5.07
N LEU A 193 0.17 -2.13 5.76
CA LEU A 193 -0.81 -3.02 6.37
C LEU A 193 -2.21 -2.51 6.01
N PHE A 194 -3.02 -3.39 5.45
CA PHE A 194 -4.45 -3.15 5.26
C PHE A 194 -5.26 -3.92 6.29
N ARG A 195 -6.14 -3.23 7.01
CA ARG A 195 -7.08 -3.81 7.99
C ARG A 195 -8.49 -3.73 7.46
N PHE A 196 -9.17 -4.87 7.40
CA PHE A 196 -10.57 -4.94 6.98
C PHE A 196 -11.50 -4.36 8.05
N ALA A 197 -12.41 -3.48 7.64
CA ALA A 197 -13.44 -2.93 8.52
C ALA A 197 -14.47 -4.01 8.92
N ASP A 198 -14.90 -4.83 7.96
CA ASP A 198 -15.93 -5.86 8.18
C ASP A 198 -15.40 -7.12 8.89
N HIS A 199 -14.07 -7.28 8.98
CA HIS A 199 -13.42 -8.45 9.57
C HIS A 199 -12.33 -8.02 10.57
N PRO A 200 -12.69 -7.41 11.71
CA PRO A 200 -11.73 -6.87 12.66
C PRO A 200 -10.84 -7.94 13.31
N ASP A 201 -11.31 -9.18 13.38
CA ASP A 201 -10.56 -10.32 13.91
C ASP A 201 -9.62 -10.97 12.87
N ALA A 202 -9.72 -10.57 11.59
CA ALA A 202 -8.83 -11.06 10.55
C ALA A 202 -7.46 -10.36 10.64
N PRO A 203 -6.34 -11.11 10.50
CA PRO A 203 -5.03 -10.51 10.39
C PRO A 203 -4.98 -9.51 9.22
N PRO A 204 -4.23 -8.40 9.34
CA PRO A 204 -4.07 -7.46 8.24
C PRO A 204 -3.35 -8.11 7.06
N ILE A 205 -3.62 -7.62 5.86
CA ILE A 205 -2.83 -7.95 4.67
C ILE A 205 -1.60 -7.05 4.65
N GLY A 206 -0.42 -7.67 4.64
CA GLY A 206 0.83 -6.94 4.47
C GLY A 206 1.14 -6.67 3.00
N PHE A 207 1.70 -5.50 2.73
CA PHE A 207 2.21 -5.07 1.43
C PHE A 207 3.68 -4.75 1.61
N VAL A 208 4.53 -5.26 0.73
CA VAL A 208 5.95 -4.94 0.68
C VAL A 208 6.25 -4.41 -0.71
N VAL A 209 6.82 -3.21 -0.80
CA VAL A 209 7.21 -2.59 -2.05
C VAL A 209 8.73 -2.47 -2.10
N ALA A 210 9.35 -2.86 -3.21
CA ALA A 210 10.78 -2.72 -3.40
C ALA A 210 11.13 -2.63 -4.90
N GLY A 211 12.19 -1.90 -5.23
CA GLY A 211 12.74 -1.88 -6.60
C GLY A 211 12.97 -0.47 -7.12
N SER A 212 13.00 -0.31 -8.44
CA SER A 212 13.04 1.00 -9.07
C SER A 212 11.68 1.69 -8.94
N LEU A 213 11.66 3.00 -8.70
CA LEU A 213 10.42 3.78 -8.62
C LEU A 213 9.57 3.68 -9.89
N ALA A 214 10.20 3.57 -11.06
CA ALA A 214 9.49 3.45 -12.34
C ALA A 214 8.85 2.05 -12.53
N ARG A 215 9.35 1.02 -11.85
CA ARG A 215 8.87 -0.36 -11.91
C ARG A 215 9.00 -1.02 -10.55
N PRO A 216 8.18 -0.63 -9.56
CA PRO A 216 8.23 -1.22 -8.24
C PRO A 216 7.72 -2.65 -8.30
N HIS A 217 8.35 -3.53 -7.54
CA HIS A 217 7.83 -4.86 -7.27
C HIS A 217 6.99 -4.79 -5.98
N VAL A 218 5.77 -5.30 -6.04
CA VAL A 218 4.85 -5.33 -4.90
C VAL A 218 4.60 -6.80 -4.54
N GLU A 219 4.91 -7.13 -3.30
CA GLU A 219 4.66 -8.44 -2.71
C GLU A 219 3.59 -8.32 -1.63
N LEU A 220 2.78 -9.36 -1.50
CA LEU A 220 1.73 -9.42 -0.51
C LEU A 220 2.10 -10.46 0.55
N ALA A 221 2.19 -10.01 1.79
CA ALA A 221 2.42 -10.89 2.93
C ALA A 221 1.08 -11.42 3.43
N THR A 222 0.64 -12.54 2.86
CA THR A 222 -0.70 -13.13 3.09
C THR A 222 -0.71 -14.33 4.03
N ASP A 223 0.46 -14.77 4.52
CA ASP A 223 0.60 -16.02 5.26
C ASP A 223 -0.27 -16.06 6.53
N ALA A 224 -0.25 -14.96 7.29
CA ALA A 224 -1.05 -14.84 8.52
C ALA A 224 -2.56 -14.94 8.22
N LEU A 225 -3.01 -14.29 7.14
CA LEU A 225 -4.42 -14.33 6.72
C LEU A 225 -4.82 -15.74 6.26
N GLY A 226 -3.96 -16.42 5.49
CA GLY A 226 -4.18 -17.80 5.06
C GLY A 226 -4.30 -18.79 6.23
N GLN A 227 -3.40 -18.69 7.22
CA GLN A 227 -3.44 -19.51 8.43
C GLN A 227 -4.68 -19.23 9.28
N TRP A 228 -5.08 -17.96 9.39
CA TRP A 228 -6.32 -17.58 10.06
C TRP A 228 -7.55 -18.16 9.37
N LEU A 229 -7.65 -18.03 8.04
CA LEU A 229 -8.74 -18.61 7.25
C LEU A 229 -8.85 -20.12 7.44
N MET A 230 -7.72 -20.83 7.43
CA MET A 230 -7.70 -22.28 7.64
C MET A 230 -8.27 -22.66 9.02
N ARG A 231 -7.87 -21.95 10.07
CA ARG A 231 -8.40 -22.15 11.43
C ARG A 231 -9.90 -21.91 11.50
N GLN A 232 -10.40 -20.88 10.82
CA GLN A 232 -11.84 -20.58 10.76
C GLN A 232 -12.63 -21.69 10.04
N ILE A 233 -12.10 -22.23 8.93
CA ILE A 233 -12.74 -23.32 8.19
C ILE A 233 -12.76 -24.60 9.04
N LEU A 234 -11.64 -24.97 9.66
CA LEU A 234 -11.56 -26.15 10.53
C LEU A 234 -12.50 -26.03 11.73
N ALA A 235 -12.56 -24.88 12.39
CA ALA A 235 -13.47 -24.65 13.51
C ALA A 235 -14.95 -24.83 13.12
N ARG A 236 -15.33 -24.46 11.89
CA ARG A 236 -16.69 -24.67 11.35
C ARG A 236 -16.94 -26.13 10.98
N ALA A 237 -15.96 -26.82 10.41
CA ALA A 237 -16.06 -28.23 10.04
C ALA A 237 -16.17 -29.17 11.27
N TYR A 238 -15.57 -28.77 12.40
CA TYR A 238 -15.56 -29.52 13.65
C TYR A 238 -16.57 -29.01 14.69
N GLN A 239 -17.59 -28.23 14.30
CA GLN A 239 -18.69 -27.96 15.25
C GLN A 239 -19.36 -29.30 15.61
N PRO A 240 -19.35 -29.71 16.90
CA PRO A 240 -20.03 -30.94 17.29
C PRO A 240 -21.50 -30.76 16.93
N ILE A 241 -22.06 -31.72 16.20
CA ILE A 241 -23.50 -31.82 16.01
C ILE A 241 -24.09 -31.85 17.43
N ALA A 242 -24.72 -30.75 17.85
CA ALA A 242 -25.47 -30.76 19.09
C ALA A 242 -26.48 -31.92 18.97
N PRO A 243 -26.49 -32.90 19.90
CA PRO A 243 -27.43 -33.99 19.79
C PRO A 243 -28.83 -33.39 19.76
N SER A 244 -29.54 -33.62 18.65
CA SER A 244 -30.94 -33.28 18.51
C SER A 244 -31.70 -33.95 19.66
N ARG A 245 -32.13 -33.16 20.65
CA ARG A 245 -33.12 -33.59 21.64
C ARG A 245 -34.44 -33.82 20.91
N GLY A 246 -34.63 -35.04 20.41
CA GLY A 246 -35.86 -35.43 19.76
C GLY A 246 -35.78 -36.84 19.21
N ALA A 247 -36.55 -37.74 19.82
CA ALA A 247 -36.79 -39.13 19.46
C ALA A 247 -35.68 -40.14 19.82
N LEU A 248 -35.81 -40.73 21.02
CA LEU A 248 -35.90 -42.17 21.25
C LEU A 248 -36.27 -42.36 22.73
N GLY A 249 -37.48 -42.91 22.95
CA GLY A 249 -38.03 -43.10 24.29
C GLY A 249 -37.28 -44.15 25.09
N VAL A 250 -36.94 -43.82 26.33
CA VAL A 250 -36.57 -44.75 27.39
C VAL A 250 -37.16 -44.17 28.70
N PRO A 251 -37.79 -44.98 29.58
CA PRO A 251 -38.55 -44.45 30.72
C PRO A 251 -37.66 -43.88 31.82
N ASP A 252 -38.23 -42.93 32.56
CA ASP A 252 -37.68 -42.30 33.76
C ASP A 252 -37.22 -43.34 34.80
N ILE A 253 -35.99 -43.16 35.29
CA ILE A 253 -35.60 -43.54 36.64
C ILE A 253 -34.87 -42.35 37.27
N VAL A 254 -35.52 -41.86 38.33
CA VAL A 254 -35.14 -40.72 39.16
C VAL A 254 -33.86 -41.02 39.95
N GLY A 255 -32.98 -40.02 40.04
CA GLY A 255 -31.88 -39.94 40.98
C GLY A 255 -31.36 -38.51 41.08
N GLU A 256 -31.72 -37.83 42.18
CA GLU A 256 -31.17 -36.55 42.67
C GLU A 256 -29.63 -36.55 42.72
N ASP A 257 -28.97 -35.50 42.23
CA ASP A 257 -28.33 -34.47 43.08
C ASP A 257 -27.37 -33.52 42.32
N ALA A 258 -27.40 -32.25 42.78
CA ALA A 258 -26.33 -31.24 42.83
C ALA A 258 -25.74 -30.59 41.54
N ALA A 259 -26.21 -29.36 41.30
CA ALA A 259 -25.45 -28.11 41.17
C ALA A 259 -24.01 -28.08 40.56
N GLY A 260 -23.91 -27.40 39.41
CA GLY A 260 -22.97 -26.27 39.19
C GLY A 260 -21.52 -26.57 38.78
N GLU A 261 -21.15 -26.27 37.52
CA GLU A 261 -19.96 -25.46 37.22
C GLU A 261 -19.97 -24.93 35.77
N LYS A 262 -19.56 -23.66 35.63
CA LYS A 262 -19.46 -22.90 34.39
C LYS A 262 -18.21 -23.30 33.60
N GLY A 263 -18.32 -23.28 32.27
CA GLY A 263 -17.27 -22.85 31.33
C GLY A 263 -16.02 -23.73 31.19
N LYS A 264 -15.97 -24.53 30.11
CA LYS A 264 -14.70 -24.96 29.51
C LYS A 264 -14.80 -24.87 27.98
N THR A 265 -14.00 -23.97 27.42
CA THR A 265 -13.63 -23.93 26.00
C THR A 265 -13.05 -25.29 25.60
N PRO A 266 -13.44 -25.88 24.45
CA PRO A 266 -12.83 -27.12 23.98
C PRO A 266 -11.34 -26.90 23.70
N PRO A 267 -10.46 -27.88 24.00
CA PRO A 267 -9.03 -27.75 23.73
C PRO A 267 -8.78 -27.67 22.22
N GLN A 268 -7.89 -26.76 21.84
CA GLN A 268 -7.39 -26.58 20.49
C GLN A 268 -6.40 -27.74 20.18
N PRO A 269 -6.55 -28.47 19.06
CA PRO A 269 -5.62 -29.57 18.76
C PRO A 269 -4.22 -29.02 18.42
N ALA A 270 -3.19 -29.67 18.94
CA ALA A 270 -1.80 -29.32 18.70
C ALA A 270 -1.37 -29.77 17.28
N LEU A 271 -0.40 -29.07 16.69
CA LEU A 271 0.14 -29.36 15.34
C LEU A 271 0.69 -30.79 15.17
N GLU A 272 0.87 -31.52 16.27
CA GLU A 272 1.37 -32.90 16.30
C GLU A 272 0.34 -33.92 15.79
N ASP A 273 -0.96 -33.56 15.77
CA ASP A 273 -2.05 -34.43 15.32
C ASP A 273 -2.28 -34.41 13.79
N VAL A 274 -1.47 -33.65 13.05
CA VAL A 274 -1.57 -33.56 11.58
C VAL A 274 -0.78 -34.69 10.93
N PRO A 275 -1.39 -35.56 10.11
CA PRO A 275 -0.67 -36.63 9.43
C PRO A 275 0.51 -36.09 8.61
N GLY A 276 1.72 -36.58 8.88
CA GLY A 276 2.99 -36.05 8.32
C GLY A 276 3.02 -35.94 6.79
N ALA A 277 2.31 -36.82 6.07
CA ALA A 277 2.20 -36.78 4.61
C ALA A 277 1.51 -35.51 4.06
N ILE A 278 0.65 -34.86 4.86
CA ILE A 278 -0.05 -33.62 4.52
C ILE A 278 0.87 -32.42 4.76
N LEU A 279 1.63 -32.45 5.85
CA LEU A 279 2.59 -31.41 6.21
C LEU A 279 3.77 -31.36 5.22
N ASP A 280 4.29 -32.53 4.82
CA ASP A 280 5.39 -32.63 3.86
C ASP A 280 4.99 -32.17 2.45
N ARG A 281 3.75 -32.44 2.02
CA ARG A 281 3.21 -31.95 0.74
C ARG A 281 3.02 -30.43 0.74
N PHE A 282 2.61 -29.86 1.86
CA PHE A 282 2.42 -28.42 2.01
C PHE A 282 3.75 -27.66 2.08
N LEU A 283 4.72 -28.15 2.86
CA LEU A 283 6.05 -27.55 2.97
C LEU A 283 6.88 -27.70 1.69
N GLY A 284 6.77 -28.83 1.00
CA GLY A 284 7.39 -29.03 -0.32
C GLY A 284 6.88 -28.04 -1.37
N PHE A 285 5.58 -27.69 -1.34
CA PHE A 285 4.96 -26.75 -2.27
C PHE A 285 5.33 -25.29 -1.99
N MET A 286 5.50 -24.90 -0.71
CA MET A 286 5.97 -23.57 -0.33
C MET A 286 7.42 -23.32 -0.79
N ARG A 287 8.27 -24.37 -0.83
CA ARG A 287 9.68 -24.23 -1.22
C ARG A 287 9.88 -23.99 -2.72
N ASP A 288 8.98 -24.50 -3.56
CA ASP A 288 9.11 -24.46 -5.03
C ASP A 288 8.79 -23.07 -5.64
N LYS A 289 8.25 -22.14 -4.85
CA LYS A 289 7.94 -20.77 -5.29
C LYS A 289 9.09 -19.77 -5.17
N THR A 290 10.29 -20.21 -4.78
CA THR A 290 11.49 -19.37 -4.70
C THR A 290 12.36 -19.38 -5.96
N LYS A 291 11.97 -20.13 -7.01
CA LYS A 291 12.77 -20.18 -8.25
C LYS A 291 12.23 -19.22 -9.31
N PRO A 292 13.01 -18.22 -9.76
CA PRO A 292 12.57 -17.32 -10.83
C PRO A 292 12.42 -18.08 -12.15
N ALA A 293 11.39 -17.74 -12.91
CA ALA A 293 11.14 -18.27 -14.25
C ALA A 293 12.32 -17.96 -15.19
N ARG A 294 12.83 -19.01 -15.85
CA ARG A 294 13.92 -18.94 -16.84
C ARG A 294 13.39 -18.21 -18.10
N LYS A 295 14.14 -17.22 -18.60
CA LYS A 295 13.85 -16.53 -19.88
C LYS A 295 13.80 -17.53 -21.04
N PRO A 296 12.93 -17.34 -22.05
CA PRO A 296 13.03 -18.07 -23.30
C PRO A 296 14.21 -17.54 -24.14
N ASP A 297 14.96 -18.48 -24.71
CA ASP A 297 16.05 -18.27 -25.68
C ASP A 297 15.55 -17.57 -26.94
N GLU A 298 16.25 -16.51 -27.35
CA GLU A 298 16.30 -16.08 -28.74
C GLU A 298 17.24 -17.01 -29.51
N GLY A 299 16.78 -17.58 -30.62
CA GLY A 299 17.61 -18.45 -31.45
C GLY A 299 16.99 -18.78 -32.81
N GLY A 300 17.33 -17.95 -33.81
CA GLY A 300 17.77 -18.39 -35.13
C GLY A 300 16.73 -18.98 -36.10
N GLY A 301 16.36 -18.16 -37.08
CA GLY A 301 15.85 -18.55 -38.40
C GLY A 301 16.14 -17.44 -39.39
#